data_AF-A0A9E3WZK8-F1
#
_entry.id   AF-A0A9E3WZK8-F1
#
_cell.length_a   1.000
_cell.length_b   1.000
_cell.length_c   1.000
_cell.angle_alpha   90.00
_cell.angle_beta   90.00
_cell.angle_gamma   90.00
#
_symmetry.space_group_name_H-M   'P 1'
#
loop_
_entity.id
_entity.type
_entity.pdbx_description
1 polymer ?
#
loop_
_entity_poly.entity_id
_entity_poly.type
_entity_poly.pdbx_seq_one_letter_code
_entity_poly.pdbx_strand_id
1 'polypeptide(L)'
;MPIYRRVAKVIDVTLSLLLLPTLLLSVGVYVADWHWRLAWYSNPRAHFLAFALFALLWFGARRQWRWGTLALVVLVPNVMVVAPLYIAPEPYPRDPSEPTLTLAHLNTNRGQADLAPMLKTGSDVLFLQEVTPASAPWIPAA
;
A
#
# COMPACT_ATOMS: atom_id res chain seq x y z
N MET A 1 16.38 -35.75 -11.27
CA MET A 1 17.15 -34.48 -11.28
C MET A 1 16.88 -33.48 -12.42
N PRO A 2 16.44 -33.83 -13.64
CA PRO A 2 16.34 -32.84 -14.73
C PRO A 2 15.17 -31.85 -14.59
N ILE A 3 14.09 -32.22 -13.91
CA ILE A 3 12.87 -31.40 -13.78
C ILE A 3 13.14 -30.16 -12.90
N TYR A 4 13.75 -30.34 -11.72
CA TYR A 4 14.06 -29.23 -10.80
C TYR A 4 14.91 -28.13 -11.45
N ARG A 5 15.90 -28.50 -12.28
CA ARG A 5 16.74 -27.52 -12.98
C ARG A 5 15.96 -26.72 -14.02
N ARG A 6 14.99 -27.34 -14.71
CA ARG A 6 14.12 -26.65 -15.68
C ARG A 6 13.20 -25.66 -14.97
N VAL A 7 12.55 -26.10 -13.89
CA VAL A 7 11.67 -25.25 -13.07
C VAL A 7 12.43 -24.04 -12.54
N ALA A 8 13.61 -24.26 -11.95
CA ALA A 8 14.41 -23.19 -11.39
C ALA A 8 14.87 -22.18 -12.47
N LYS A 9 15.17 -22.64 -13.68
CA LYS A 9 15.49 -21.77 -14.82
C LYS A 9 14.30 -20.94 -15.28
N VAL A 10 13.09 -21.50 -15.32
CA VAL A 10 11.88 -20.76 -15.64
C VAL A 10 11.64 -19.66 -14.61
N ILE A 11 11.78 -19.98 -13.31
CA ILE A 11 11.64 -18.99 -12.24
C ILE A 11 12.69 -17.87 -12.38
N ASP A 12 13.97 -18.20 -12.60
CA ASP A 12 15.02 -17.20 -12.80
C ASP A 12 14.67 -16.22 -13.93
N VAL A 13 14.25 -16.75 -15.08
CA VAL A 13 13.89 -15.94 -16.26
C VAL A 13 12.68 -15.06 -15.97
N THR A 14 11.62 -15.63 -15.40
CA THR A 14 10.40 -14.88 -15.08
C THR A 14 10.69 -13.75 -14.09
N LEU A 15 11.39 -14.04 -12.99
CA LEU A 15 11.74 -13.01 -12.00
C LEU A 15 12.61 -11.91 -12.60
N SER A 16 13.63 -12.29 -13.39
CA SER A 16 14.53 -11.32 -14.02
C SER A 16 13.82 -10.40 -15.00
N LEU A 17 12.89 -10.94 -15.80
CA LEU A 17 12.10 -10.17 -16.77
C LEU A 17 11.13 -9.20 -16.09
N LEU A 18 10.57 -9.58 -14.94
CA LEU A 18 9.58 -8.76 -14.24
C LEU A 18 10.22 -7.70 -13.32
N LEU A 19 11.45 -7.92 -12.84
CA LEU A 19 12.13 -6.96 -11.96
C LEU A 19 12.27 -5.56 -12.55
N LEU A 20 12.62 -5.44 -13.83
CA LEU A 20 12.82 -4.13 -14.46
C LEU A 20 11.50 -3.35 -14.62
N PRO A 21 10.40 -3.93 -15.17
CA PRO A 21 9.08 -3.30 -15.12
C PRO A 21 8.63 -2.92 -13.71
N THR A 22 8.82 -3.79 -12.72
CA THR A 22 8.47 -3.49 -11.33
C THR A 22 9.28 -2.31 -10.80
N LEU A 23 10.57 -2.21 -11.12
CA LEU A 23 11.40 -1.06 -10.75
C LEU A 23 10.83 0.24 -11.34
N LEU A 24 10.57 0.24 -12.65
CA LEU A 24 10.05 1.42 -13.36
C LEU A 24 8.72 1.89 -12.78
N LEU A 25 7.81 0.95 -12.49
CA LEU A 25 6.53 1.26 -11.85
C LEU A 25 6.69 1.76 -10.40
N SER A 26 7.63 1.18 -9.66
CA SER A 26 7.92 1.60 -8.28
C SER A 26 8.45 3.04 -8.21
N VAL A 27 9.29 3.41 -9.17
CA VAL A 27 9.89 4.76 -9.28
C VAL A 27 8.91 5.76 -9.90
N GLY A 28 8.14 5.36 -10.92
CA GLY A 28 7.23 6.25 -11.66
C GLY A 28 6.17 6.95 -10.79
N VAL A 29 5.84 6.38 -9.62
CA VAL A 29 4.90 7.00 -8.67
C VAL A 29 5.50 8.18 -7.90
N TYR A 30 6.83 8.28 -7.76
CA TYR A 30 7.46 9.50 -7.22
C TYR A 30 7.39 10.68 -8.22
N VAL A 31 6.94 10.39 -9.44
CA VAL A 31 6.65 11.35 -10.49
C VAL A 31 5.13 11.52 -10.65
N ALA A 32 4.32 10.98 -9.73
CA ALA A 32 2.87 11.00 -9.84
C ALA A 32 2.27 12.41 -9.81
N ASP A 33 2.98 13.38 -9.22
CA ASP A 33 2.62 14.80 -9.27
C ASP A 33 2.60 15.36 -10.69
N TRP A 34 3.23 14.69 -11.66
CA TRP A 34 3.18 15.08 -13.07
C TRP A 34 1.90 14.64 -13.78
N HIS A 35 1.28 13.52 -13.37
CA HIS A 35 0.06 13.03 -14.01
C HIS A 35 -0.75 12.09 -13.11
N TRP A 36 -2.01 12.43 -12.84
CA TRP A 36 -2.93 11.69 -11.95
C TRP A 36 -3.06 10.18 -12.25
N ARG A 37 -2.96 9.77 -13.53
CA ARG A 37 -2.96 8.34 -13.92
C ARG A 37 -1.82 7.55 -13.29
N LEU A 38 -0.69 8.17 -12.99
CA LEU A 38 0.44 7.50 -12.33
C LEU A 38 0.11 7.13 -10.88
N ALA A 39 -0.85 7.80 -10.25
CA ALA A 39 -1.35 7.43 -8.93
C ALA A 39 -2.00 6.04 -8.91
N TRP A 40 -2.49 5.51 -10.04
CA TRP A 40 -3.06 4.17 -10.10
C TRP A 40 -2.02 3.07 -9.83
N TYR A 41 -0.74 3.36 -10.10
CA TYR A 41 0.37 2.44 -9.85
C TYR A 41 0.84 2.46 -8.38
N SER A 42 0.27 3.29 -7.51
CA SER A 42 0.55 3.25 -6.07
C SER A 42 -0.14 2.06 -5.37
N ASN A 43 -1.29 1.60 -5.89
CA ASN A 43 -2.10 0.53 -5.29
C ASN A 43 -1.39 -0.84 -5.18
N PRO A 44 -0.66 -1.33 -6.21
CA PRO A 44 0.01 -2.62 -6.12
C PRO A 44 1.33 -2.61 -5.31
N ARG A 45 1.68 -1.55 -4.57
CA ARG A 45 2.98 -1.45 -3.87
C ARG A 45 3.25 -2.58 -2.87
N ALA A 46 2.23 -3.03 -2.14
CA ALA A 46 2.37 -4.20 -1.27
C ALA A 46 2.71 -5.48 -2.06
N HIS A 47 2.15 -5.63 -3.27
CA HIS A 47 2.44 -6.75 -4.16
C HIS A 47 3.86 -6.65 -4.74
N PHE A 48 4.31 -5.44 -5.11
CA PHE A 48 5.68 -5.20 -5.58
C PHE A 48 6.71 -5.43 -4.47
N LEU A 49 6.40 -5.03 -3.23
CA LEU A 49 7.21 -5.32 -2.05
C LEU A 49 7.37 -6.84 -1.86
N ALA A 50 6.26 -7.58 -1.85
CA ALA A 50 6.27 -9.04 -1.70
C ALA A 50 7.05 -9.73 -2.83
N PHE A 51 6.84 -9.29 -4.07
CA PHE A 51 7.56 -9.78 -5.24
C PHE A 51 9.08 -9.52 -5.12
N ALA A 52 9.49 -8.30 -4.76
CA ALA A 52 10.90 -7.95 -4.61
C ALA A 52 11.58 -8.73 -3.47
N LEU A 53 10.87 -8.93 -2.36
CA LEU A 53 11.35 -9.75 -1.25
C LEU A 53 11.55 -11.20 -1.67
N PHE A 54 10.56 -11.78 -2.36
CA PHE A 54 10.66 -13.13 -2.89
C PHE A 54 11.83 -13.27 -3.88
N ALA A 55 11.97 -12.33 -4.82
CA ALA A 55 13.07 -12.31 -5.79
C ALA A 55 14.44 -12.20 -5.10
N LEU A 56 14.56 -11.34 -4.08
CA LEU A 56 15.79 -11.18 -3.31
C LEU A 56 16.19 -12.49 -2.61
N LEU A 57 15.24 -13.14 -1.92
CA LEU A 57 15.48 -14.43 -1.26
C LEU A 57 15.85 -15.53 -2.27
N TRP A 58 15.13 -15.59 -3.40
CA TRP A 58 15.37 -16.56 -4.46
C TRP A 58 16.77 -16.41 -5.07
N PHE A 59 17.14 -15.21 -5.51
CA PHE A 59 18.44 -14.95 -6.11
C PHE A 59 19.59 -15.04 -5.10
N GLY A 60 19.35 -14.65 -3.85
CA GLY A 60 20.29 -14.83 -2.75
C GLY A 60 20.60 -16.32 -2.49
N ALA A 61 19.56 -17.17 -2.40
CA ALA A 61 19.73 -18.61 -2.22
C ALA A 61 20.52 -19.26 -3.36
N ARG A 62 20.41 -18.72 -4.59
CA ARG A 62 21.12 -19.22 -5.78
C ARG A 62 22.44 -18.52 -6.05
N ARG A 63 22.90 -17.61 -5.18
CA ARG A 63 24.12 -16.79 -5.32
C ARG A 63 24.15 -15.96 -6.61
N GLN A 64 22.99 -15.60 -7.14
CA GLN A 64 22.85 -14.75 -8.33
C GLN A 64 22.84 -13.26 -7.92
N TRP A 65 23.96 -12.79 -7.39
CA TRP A 65 24.06 -11.48 -6.72
C TRP A 65 23.66 -10.28 -7.59
N ARG A 66 23.88 -10.35 -8.91
CA ARG A 66 23.47 -9.30 -9.86
C ARG A 66 21.95 -9.06 -9.80
N TRP A 67 21.17 -10.14 -9.85
CA TRP A 67 19.71 -10.08 -9.79
C TRP A 67 19.20 -9.83 -8.37
N GLY A 68 19.88 -10.36 -7.36
CA GLY A 68 19.60 -10.04 -5.95
C GLY A 68 19.76 -8.54 -5.66
N THR A 69 20.80 -7.91 -6.21
CA THR A 69 21.01 -6.45 -6.09
C THR A 69 19.88 -5.68 -6.77
N LEU A 70 19.46 -6.10 -7.96
CA LEU A 70 18.31 -5.47 -8.63
C LEU A 70 17.02 -5.61 -7.82
N ALA A 71 16.77 -6.80 -7.25
CA ALA A 71 15.63 -7.02 -6.35
C ALA A 71 15.70 -6.13 -5.11
N LEU A 72 16.88 -5.93 -4.53
CA LEU A 72 17.09 -5.00 -3.42
C LEU A 72 16.77 -3.55 -3.82
N VAL A 73 17.21 -3.11 -5.00
CA VAL A 73 16.91 -1.77 -5.54
C VAL A 73 15.40 -1.56 -5.75
N VAL A 74 14.66 -2.61 -6.11
CA VAL A 74 13.17 -2.55 -6.18
C VAL A 74 12.56 -2.56 -4.77
N LEU A 75 13.14 -3.31 -3.84
CA LEU A 75 12.60 -3.50 -2.50
C LEU A 75 12.61 -2.19 -1.70
N VAL A 76 13.73 -1.47 -1.69
CA VAL A 76 13.92 -0.23 -0.91
C VAL A 76 12.81 0.82 -1.12
N PRO A 77 12.51 1.28 -2.36
CA PRO A 77 11.49 2.30 -2.57
C PRO A 77 10.08 1.82 -2.22
N ASN A 78 9.80 0.50 -2.29
CA ASN A 78 8.52 -0.05 -1.86
C ASN A 78 8.42 -0.14 -0.33
N VAL A 79 9.50 -0.51 0.37
CA VAL A 79 9.56 -0.48 1.84
C VAL A 79 9.33 0.94 2.36
N MET A 80 10.00 1.93 1.77
CA MET A 80 9.87 3.34 2.20
C MET A 80 8.45 3.88 2.09
N VAL A 81 7.61 3.31 1.22
CA VAL A 81 6.20 3.70 1.12
C VAL A 81 5.33 2.85 2.03
N VAL A 82 5.52 1.54 2.00
CA VAL A 82 4.60 0.61 2.65
C VAL A 82 4.80 0.62 4.17
N ALA A 83 6.05 0.71 4.65
CA ALA A 83 6.32 0.67 6.09
C ALA A 83 5.63 1.81 6.87
N PRO A 84 5.67 3.09 6.43
CA PRO A 84 4.93 4.16 7.09
C PRO A 84 3.41 3.96 7.14
N LEU A 85 2.81 3.19 6.24
CA LEU A 85 1.36 2.92 6.27
C LEU A 85 0.95 2.03 7.47
N TYR A 86 1.89 1.29 8.04
CA TYR A 86 1.66 0.39 9.17
C TYR A 86 2.32 0.87 10.47
N ILE A 87 3.15 1.90 10.40
CA ILE A 87 3.72 2.57 11.57
C ILE A 87 2.79 3.73 11.91
N ALA A 88 2.08 3.62 13.03
CA ALA A 88 1.28 4.73 13.52
C ALA A 88 2.21 5.95 13.69
N PRO A 89 1.86 7.13 13.14
CA PRO A 89 2.65 8.33 13.39
C PRO A 89 2.73 8.55 14.89
N GLU A 90 3.95 8.81 15.39
CA GLU A 90 4.08 9.23 16.78
C GLU A 90 3.18 10.45 17.01
N PRO A 91 2.43 10.51 18.12
CA PRO A 91 1.66 11.70 18.43
C PRO A 91 2.65 12.86 18.50
N TYR A 92 2.47 13.85 17.62
CA TYR A 92 3.23 15.09 17.74
C TYR A 92 3.07 15.60 19.18
N PRO A 93 4.17 15.99 19.87
CA PRO A 93 4.07 16.55 21.21
C PRO A 93 3.17 17.78 21.13
N ARG A 94 1.98 17.63 21.71
CA ARG A 94 0.89 18.59 21.57
C ARG A 94 0.99 19.61 22.69
N ASP A 95 0.93 20.89 22.36
CA ASP A 95 0.69 21.92 23.36
C ASP A 95 -0.75 21.75 23.88
N PRO A 96 -0.97 21.56 25.19
CA PRO A 96 -2.31 21.40 25.75
C PRO A 96 -3.22 22.62 25.53
N SER A 97 -2.66 23.78 25.14
CA SER A 97 -3.42 24.99 24.84
C SER A 97 -3.91 25.10 23.39
N GLU A 98 -3.46 24.21 22.49
CA GLU A 98 -3.88 24.25 21.09
C GLU A 98 -5.29 23.67 20.91
N PRO A 99 -6.18 24.35 20.16
CA PRO A 99 -7.49 23.82 19.84
C PRO A 99 -7.37 22.53 19.03
N THR A 100 -8.10 21.50 19.45
CA THR A 100 -8.05 20.18 18.84
C THR A 100 -9.24 19.96 17.93
N LEU A 101 -8.99 19.52 16.69
CA LEU A 101 -10.02 19.03 15.78
C LEU A 101 -9.89 17.52 15.64
N THR A 102 -10.98 16.80 15.93
CA THR A 102 -11.06 15.34 15.83
C THR A 102 -11.86 14.95 14.60
N LEU A 103 -11.18 14.35 13.63
CA LEU A 103 -11.79 13.87 12.40
C LEU A 103 -12.01 12.36 12.47
N ALA A 104 -13.23 11.93 12.16
CA ALA A 104 -13.61 10.54 12.03
C ALA A 104 -13.93 10.25 10.56
N HIS A 105 -13.43 9.12 10.04
CA HIS A 105 -13.73 8.65 8.69
C HIS A 105 -14.22 7.20 8.71
N LEU A 106 -15.38 6.95 8.10
CA LEU A 106 -15.99 5.64 7.98
C LEU A 106 -16.38 5.39 6.53
N ASN A 107 -15.82 4.34 5.92
CA ASN A 107 -16.35 3.78 4.68
C ASN A 107 -17.37 2.70 5.05
N THR A 108 -18.62 2.87 4.61
CA THR A 108 -19.70 1.94 4.95
C THR A 108 -19.66 0.66 4.11
N ASN A 109 -18.83 0.62 3.05
CA ASN A 109 -18.72 -0.46 2.08
C ASN A 109 -20.11 -0.93 1.58
N ARG A 110 -21.02 0.05 1.40
CA ARG A 110 -22.45 -0.15 1.07
C ARG A 110 -23.31 -0.92 2.11
N GLY A 111 -22.74 -1.34 3.24
CA GLY A 111 -23.45 -1.91 4.39
C GLY A 111 -23.96 -0.83 5.35
N GLN A 112 -24.72 -1.22 6.38
CA GLN A 112 -25.26 -0.28 7.37
C GLN A 112 -24.14 0.45 8.12
N ALA A 113 -24.20 1.78 8.19
CA ALA A 113 -23.22 2.56 8.92
C ALA A 113 -23.43 2.36 10.44
N ASP A 114 -22.57 1.57 11.09
CA ASP A 114 -22.52 1.55 12.55
C ASP A 114 -21.76 2.78 13.05
N LEU A 115 -22.52 3.80 13.49
CA LEU A 115 -21.99 5.04 14.03
C LEU A 115 -21.62 4.94 15.52
N ALA A 116 -21.99 3.84 16.20
CA ALA A 116 -21.77 3.71 17.64
C ALA A 116 -20.29 3.84 18.08
N PRO A 117 -19.29 3.31 17.33
CA PRO A 117 -17.89 3.52 17.66
C PRO A 117 -17.48 5.00 17.56
N MET A 118 -18.06 5.75 16.62
CA MET A 118 -17.67 7.12 16.31
C MET A 118 -18.36 8.16 17.19
N LEU A 119 -19.57 7.84 17.66
CA LEU A 119 -20.25 8.62 18.70
C LEU A 119 -19.54 8.47 20.04
N LYS A 120 -18.96 7.30 20.33
CA LYS A 120 -18.15 7.08 21.55
C LYS A 120 -16.84 7.88 21.56
N THR A 121 -16.25 8.14 20.39
CA THR A 121 -14.99 8.91 20.28
C THR A 121 -15.17 10.42 20.37
N GLY A 122 -16.40 10.95 20.31
CA GLY A 122 -16.65 12.39 20.44
C GLY A 122 -16.03 13.22 19.30
N SER A 123 -16.05 12.69 18.08
CA SER A 123 -15.46 13.32 16.89
C SER A 123 -16.16 14.64 16.54
N ASP A 124 -15.41 15.69 16.18
CA ASP A 124 -15.93 16.99 15.78
C ASP A 124 -16.49 16.98 14.34
N VAL A 125 -15.86 16.21 13.46
CA VAL A 125 -16.27 16.06 12.05
C VAL A 125 -16.27 14.59 11.68
N LEU A 126 -17.33 14.15 11.01
CA LEU A 126 -17.52 12.79 10.53
C LEU A 126 -17.62 12.76 9.00
N PHE A 127 -16.74 12.01 8.36
CA PHE A 127 -16.77 11.72 6.93
C PHE A 127 -17.33 10.31 6.70
N LEU A 128 -18.36 10.19 5.88
CA LEU A 128 -18.96 8.92 5.47
C LEU A 128 -18.71 8.69 3.97
N GLN A 129 -18.14 7.54 3.62
CA GLN A 129 -17.92 7.11 2.23
C GLN A 129 -18.81 5.92 1.86
N GLU A 130 -19.15 5.85 0.57
CA GLU A 130 -19.99 4.79 -0.03
C GLU A 130 -21.40 4.68 0.58
N VAL A 131 -21.93 5.83 0.99
CA VAL A 131 -23.28 5.93 1.56
C VAL A 131 -24.32 5.59 0.50
N THR A 132 -25.26 4.73 0.88
CA THR A 132 -26.48 4.41 0.15
C THR A 132 -27.67 4.81 1.02
N PRO A 133 -28.87 4.98 0.44
CA PRO A 133 -30.09 5.22 1.24
C PRO A 133 -30.34 4.12 2.29
N ALA A 134 -29.86 2.89 2.03
CA ALA A 134 -29.95 1.79 2.97
C ALA A 134 -28.91 1.88 4.10
N SER A 135 -27.72 2.45 3.84
CA SER A 135 -26.65 2.52 4.84
C SER A 135 -26.76 3.70 5.79
N ALA A 136 -27.39 4.80 5.35
CA ALA A 136 -27.67 5.97 6.18
C ALA A 136 -29.08 6.52 5.90
N PRO A 137 -30.16 5.81 6.29
CA PRO A 137 -31.54 6.21 6.04
C PRO A 137 -31.93 7.54 6.71
N TRP A 138 -31.12 8.03 7.66
CA TRP A 138 -31.29 9.31 8.32
C TRP A 138 -30.67 10.49 7.56
N ILE A 139 -29.92 10.24 6.47
CA ILE A 139 -29.43 11.29 5.58
C ILE A 139 -30.48 11.50 4.48
N PRO A 140 -31.06 12.70 4.35
CA PRO A 140 -32.02 12.98 3.28
C PRO A 140 -31.39 12.69 1.92
N ALA A 141 -32.12 11.99 1.05
CA ALA A 141 -31.73 11.88 -0.35
C ALA A 141 -31.73 13.30 -0.96
N ALA A 142 -30.60 13.69 -1.55
CA ALA A 142 -30.45 14.95 -2.27
C ALA A 142 -31.18 14.94 -3.61
#